data_AF-A0A452XXM5-F1
#
_entry.id   AF-A0A452XXM5-F1
#
_cell.length_a   1.000
_cell.length_b   1.000
_cell.length_c   1.000
_cell.angle_alpha   90.00
_cell.angle_beta   90.00
_cell.angle_gamma   90.00
#
_symmetry.space_group_name_H-M   'P 1'
#
loop_
_entity.id
_entity.type
_entity.pdbx_description
1 polymer ?
#
loop_
_entity_poly.entity_id
_entity_poly.type
_entity_poly.pdbx_seq_one_letter_code
_entity_poly.pdbx_strand_id
1 'polypeptide(L)' 'LDPDTVGRDHRVVLGEKQARHVVTYQDQEGDWLMAGDVPWELFLAGVKKLKIARVDSSISD' A
#
# COMPACT_ATOMS: atom_id res chain seq x y z
N LEU A 1 8.39 14.37 -48.39
CA LEU A 1 9.56 14.43 -47.49
C LEU A 1 9.61 15.85 -46.98
N ASP A 2 8.96 16.08 -45.84
CA ASP A 2 9.18 17.26 -45.00
C ASP A 2 9.82 16.76 -43.70
N PRO A 3 10.93 17.37 -43.24
CA PRO A 3 11.71 16.89 -42.12
C PRO A 3 11.42 17.75 -40.89
N ASP A 4 10.40 17.42 -40.10
CA ASP A 4 10.30 17.96 -38.74
C ASP A 4 9.53 16.99 -37.83
N THR A 5 10.29 15.99 -37.41
CA THR A 5 10.46 15.61 -36.00
C THR A 5 9.46 16.21 -35.00
N VAL A 6 8.24 15.68 -34.93
CA VAL A 6 7.53 15.55 -33.66
C VAL A 6 7.45 14.07 -33.32
N GLY A 7 8.63 13.54 -32.99
CA GLY A 7 8.71 12.56 -31.91
C GLY A 7 8.59 13.29 -30.58
N ARG A 8 8.14 12.56 -29.56
CA ARG A 8 7.87 12.99 -28.17
C ARG A 8 6.43 13.49 -27.98
N ASP A 9 5.61 12.92 -27.12
CA ASP A 9 5.86 11.93 -26.09
C ASP A 9 4.51 11.28 -25.85
N HIS A 10 4.42 9.97 -26.05
CA HIS A 10 3.32 9.20 -25.47
C HIS A 10 3.66 9.11 -23.99
N ARG A 11 3.58 10.25 -23.29
CA ARG A 11 3.70 10.29 -21.85
C ARG A 11 2.44 9.65 -21.35
N VAL A 12 2.46 8.32 -21.28
CA VAL A 12 1.60 7.55 -20.41
C VAL A 12 1.96 8.12 -19.05
N VAL A 13 1.22 9.14 -18.62
CA VAL A 13 1.21 9.55 -17.22
C VAL A 13 0.56 8.36 -16.56
N LEU A 14 1.39 7.35 -16.23
CA LEU A 14 1.09 6.41 -15.18
C LEU A 14 0.89 7.33 -13.98
N GLY A 15 -0.36 7.75 -13.77
CA GLY A 15 -0.82 8.30 -12.51
C GLY A 15 -0.68 7.15 -11.54
N GLU A 16 0.55 6.88 -11.12
CA GLU A 16 0.89 5.89 -10.13
C GLU A 16 0.37 6.45 -8.82
N LYS A 17 -0.93 6.29 -8.62
CA LYS A 17 -1.57 6.47 -7.35
C LYS A 17 -1.00 5.36 -6.46
N GLN A 18 0.13 5.64 -5.83
CA GLN A 18 0.78 4.72 -4.89
C GLN A 18 -0.19 4.45 -3.75
N ALA A 19 -0.94 3.36 -3.87
CA ALA A 19 -1.83 2.89 -2.82
C ALA A 19 -0.97 2.30 -1.71
N ARG A 20 -0.78 3.04 -0.63
CA ARG A 20 -0.11 2.53 0.56
C ARG A 20 -1.10 1.61 1.27
N HIS A 21 -0.68 0.41 1.62
CA HIS A 21 -1.50 -0.51 2.40
C HIS A 21 -0.87 -0.66 3.78
N VAL A 22 -1.69 -0.56 4.82
CA VAL A 22 -1.27 -0.77 6.20
C VAL A 22 -1.90 -2.06 6.69
N VAL A 23 -1.08 -2.92 7.30
CA VAL A 23 -1.53 -4.19 7.88
C VAL A 23 -1.50 -4.06 9.39
N THR A 24 -2.63 -4.32 10.02
CA THR A 24 -2.75 -4.41 11.48
C THR A 24 -3.33 -5.74 11.88
N TYR A 25 -3.02 -6.17 13.10
CA TYR A 25 -3.55 -7.40 13.67
C TYR A 25 -4.08 -7.15 15.07
N GLN A 26 -5.09 -7.92 15.44
CA GLN A 26 -5.62 -7.96 16.80
C GLN A 26 -4.95 -9.10 17.55
N ASP A 27 -4.31 -8.80 18.67
CA ASP A 27 -3.69 -9.80 19.54
C ASP A 27 -4.70 -10.49 20.47
N GLN A 28 -4.20 -11.22 21.47
CA GLN A 28 -5.04 -11.92 22.42
C GLN A 28 -5.71 -11.00 23.44
N GLU A 29 -5.11 -9.86 23.76
CA GLU A 29 -5.61 -8.85 24.69
C GLU A 29 -6.68 -7.97 24.03
N GLY A 30 -6.77 -8.03 22.70
CA GLY A 30 -7.77 -7.31 21.91
C GLY A 30 -7.23 -6.00 21.34
N ASP A 31 -5.95 -5.73 21.52
CA ASP A 31 -5.28 -4.53 21.02
C ASP A 31 -4.95 -4.68 19.54
N TRP A 32 -5.01 -3.55 18.82
CA TRP A 32 -4.66 -3.47 17.41
C TRP A 32 -3.22 -2.99 17.24
N LEU A 33 -2.36 -3.90 16.78
CA LEU A 33 -0.93 -3.65 16.57
C LEU A 33 -0.61 -3.65 15.07
N MET A 34 0.45 -2.94 14.67
CA MET A 34 0.95 -2.97 13.30
C MET A 34 1.71 -4.27 13.05
N ALA A 35 1.45 -4.92 11.92
CA ALA A 35 2.16 -6.14 11.56
C ALA A 35 3.60 -5.81 11.13
N GLY A 36 4.58 -6.45 11.77
CA GLY A 36 6.00 -6.32 11.41
C GLY A 36 6.97 -6.33 12.59
N ASP A 37 6.50 -6.01 13.80
CA ASP A 37 7.37 -5.85 14.97
C ASP A 37 7.66 -7.15 15.74
N VAL A 38 6.91 -8.23 15.44
CA VAL A 38 7.01 -9.51 16.15
C VAL A 38 7.46 -10.64 15.23
N PRO A 39 8.23 -11.63 15.74
CA PRO A 39 8.54 -12.86 15.02
C PRO A 39 7.29 -13.57 14.48
N TRP A 40 7.40 -14.16 13.29
CA TRP A 40 6.29 -14.82 12.59
C TRP A 40 5.64 -15.94 13.42
N GLU A 41 6.43 -16.69 14.18
CA GLU A 41 5.92 -17.75 15.07
C GLU A 41 5.04 -17.19 16.20
N LEU A 42 5.43 -16.05 16.79
CA LEU A 42 4.66 -15.39 17.84
C LEU A 42 3.40 -14.73 17.27
N PHE A 43 3.49 -14.19 16.06
CA PHE A 43 2.35 -13.68 15.33
C PHE A 43 1.28 -14.77 15.13
N LEU A 44 1.67 -15.94 14.64
CA LEU A 44 0.75 -17.07 14.42
C LEU A 44 0.14 -17.60 15.71
N ALA A 45 0.89 -17.58 16.82
CA ALA A 45 0.39 -18.02 18.11
C ALA A 45 -0.59 -17.03 18.78
N GLY A 46 -0.50 -15.74 18.46
CA GLY A 46 -1.20 -14.65 19.16
C GLY A 46 -2.32 -13.99 18.38
N VAL A 47 -2.33 -14.09 17.05
CA VAL A 47 -3.25 -13.31 16.21
C VAL A 47 -4.68 -13.85 16.23
N LYS A 48 -5.63 -12.98 16.57
CA LYS A 48 -7.07 -13.29 16.51
C LYS A 48 -7.73 -12.76 15.24
N LYS A 49 -7.29 -11.59 14.75
CA LYS A 49 -7.81 -10.96 13.52
C LYS A 49 -6.73 -10.20 12.77
N LEU A 50 -6.88 -10.12 11.45
CA LEU A 50 -6.06 -9.30 10.57
C LEU A 50 -6.92 -8.26 9.87
N LYS A 51 -6.36 -7.08 9.67
CA LYS A 51 -6.98 -6.00 8.90
C LYS A 51 -5.96 -5.43 7.93
N ILE A 52 -6.39 -5.30 6.68
CA ILE A 52 -5.63 -4.64 5.62
C ILE A 52 -6.37 -3.37 5.27
N ALA A 53 -5.80 -2.22 5.59
CA ALA A 53 -6.34 -0.92 5.26
C ALA A 53 -5.63 -0.36 4.04
N ARG A 54 -6.40 0.14 3.08
CA ARG A 54 -5.86 0.93 1.97
C ARG A 54 -5.82 2.39 2.43
N VAL A 55 -4.62 2.96 2.40
CA VAL A 55 -4.41 4.40 2.53
C VAL A 55 -4.37 4.93 1.11
N ASP A 56 -5.50 5.50 0.68
CA ASP A 56 -5.54 6.21 -0.57
C ASP A 56 -4.83 7.55 -0.39
N SER A 57 -3.83 7.80 -1.21
CA SER A 57 -3.20 9.12 -1.31
C SER A 57 -4.06 10.11 -2.11
N SER A 58 -5.38 9.91 -2.17
CA SER A 58 -6.34 10.80 -2.85
C SER A 58 -7.18 11.63 -1.90
N ILE A 59 -6.56 12.17 -0.86
CA ILE A 59 -6.91 13.53 -0.50
C ILE A 59 -6.26 14.41 -1.56
N SER A 60 -6.98 14.55 -2.67
CA SER A 60 -6.84 15.66 -3.58
C SER A 60 -8.15 16.41 -3.42
N ASP A 61 -8.06 17.62 -2.88
CA ASP A 61 -9.16 18.58 -2.74
C ASP A 61 -10.00 18.73 -4.02
#